data_AF-A0A918PGX6-F1
#
_entry.id   AF-A0A918PGX6-F1
#
_cell.length_a   1.000
_cell.length_b   1.000
_cell.length_c   1.000
_cell.angle_alpha   90.00
_cell.angle_beta   90.00
_cell.angle_gamma   90.00
#
_symmetry.space_group_name_H-M   'P 1'
#
loop_
_entity.id
_entity.type
_entity.pdbx_description
1 polymer ?
#
loop_
_entity_poly.entity_id
_entity_poly.type
_entity_poly.pdbx_seq_one_letter_code
_entity_poly.pdbx_strand_id
1 'polypeptide(L)' 'MREAPTWRIPFGVLALCVALGLYGMAVATWIAPLIQRWPALLQTPVYIVLGVVWLLPLKRFLIWMETGRWG' A
#
# COMPACT_ATOMS: atom_id res chain seq x y z
N MET A 1 14.86 17.58 -18.74
CA MET A 1 15.39 17.42 -17.37
C MET A 1 14.49 18.24 -16.44
N ARG A 2 14.14 17.76 -15.24
CA ARG A 2 13.18 18.47 -14.37
C ARG A 2 13.80 19.77 -13.85
N GLU A 3 13.12 20.91 -14.06
CA GLU A 3 13.70 22.26 -13.90
C GLU A 3 13.66 22.83 -12.46
N ALA A 4 12.98 22.16 -11.51
CA ALA A 4 12.96 22.57 -10.10
C ALA A 4 12.72 21.40 -9.11
N PRO A 5 13.31 21.42 -7.89
CA PRO A 5 13.05 20.43 -6.86
C PRO A 5 11.61 20.53 -6.37
N THR A 6 10.83 19.46 -6.55
CA THR A 6 9.44 19.39 -6.07
C THR A 6 9.39 18.53 -4.80
N TRP A 7 9.08 19.12 -3.65
CA TRP A 7 8.95 18.42 -2.35
C TRP A 7 7.92 17.28 -2.33
N ARG A 8 7.01 17.24 -3.30
CA ARG A 8 5.95 16.22 -3.42
C ARG A 8 6.46 14.80 -3.64
N ILE A 9 7.60 14.62 -4.31
CA ILE A 9 8.15 13.28 -4.58
C ILE A 9 8.69 12.64 -3.30
N PRO A 10 9.63 13.26 -2.53
CA PRO A 10 10.11 12.67 -1.29
C PRO A 10 9.00 12.53 -0.24
N PHE A 11 8.09 13.50 -0.16
CA PHE A 11 6.92 13.41 0.71
C PHE A 11 5.98 12.27 0.30
N GLY A 12 5.74 12.09 -1.00
CA GLY A 12 4.92 11.00 -1.53
C GLY A 12 5.52 9.63 -1.22
N VAL A 13 6.84 9.47 -1.35
CA VAL A 13 7.52 8.23 -0.97
C VAL A 13 7.38 7.96 0.53
N LEU A 14 7.58 8.96 1.39
CA LEU A 14 7.41 8.79 2.84
C LEU A 14 5.97 8.43 3.21
N ALA A 15 4.99 9.12 2.63
CA ALA A 15 3.57 8.81 2.84
C ALA A 15 3.22 7.40 2.36
N LEU A 16 3.79 6.94 1.24
CA LEU A 16 3.62 5.58 0.75
C LEU A 16 4.22 4.55 1.71
N CYS A 17 5.43 4.79 2.22
CA CYS A 17 6.05 3.91 3.21
C CYS A 17 5.22 3.82 4.49
N VAL A 18 4.70 4.95 4.99
CA VAL A 18 3.82 4.97 6.17
C VAL A 18 2.52 4.22 5.89
N ALA A 19 1.89 4.45 4.73
CA ALA A 19 0.66 3.77 4.35
C ALA A 19 0.85 2.24 4.24
N LEU A 20 1.94 1.79 3.61
CA LEU A 20 2.32 0.38 3.53
C LEU A 20 2.59 -0.22 4.92
N GLY A 21 3.31 0.51 5.78
CA GLY A 21 3.60 0.09 7.14
C GLY A 21 2.32 -0.08 7.97
N LEU A 22 1.42 0.92 7.92
CA LEU A 22 0.12 0.85 8.58
C LEU A 22 -0.75 -0.27 8.04
N TYR A 23 -0.75 -0.47 6.72
CA TYR A 23 -1.49 -1.55 6.08
C TYR A 23 -0.99 -2.94 6.53
N GLY A 24 0.33 -3.16 6.48
CA GLY A 24 0.95 -4.40 6.94
C GLY A 24 0.69 -4.65 8.42
N MET A 25 0.79 -3.61 9.25
CA MET A 25 0.48 -3.69 10.68
C MET A 25 -0.99 -4.04 10.91
N ALA A 26 -1.92 -3.40 10.21
CA ALA A 26 -3.34 -3.72 10.30
C ALA A 26 -3.63 -5.17 9.90
N VAL A 27 -3.03 -5.67 8.81
CA VAL A 27 -3.16 -7.07 8.40
C VAL A 27 -2.60 -8.02 9.47
N ALA A 28 -1.40 -7.73 10.01
CA ALA A 28 -0.78 -8.55 11.04
C ALA A 28 -1.56 -8.55 12.37
N THR A 29 -2.15 -7.42 12.75
CA THR A 29 -2.88 -7.29 14.02
C THR A 29 -4.30 -7.84 13.92
N TRP A 30 -4.99 -7.67 12.79
CA TRP A 30 -6.41 -7.99 12.68
C TRP A 30 -6.66 -9.28 11.92
N ILE A 31 -5.98 -9.50 10.79
CA ILE A 31 -6.24 -10.63 9.90
C ILE A 31 -5.48 -11.87 10.38
N ALA A 32 -4.19 -11.74 10.71
CA ALA A 32 -3.36 -12.90 11.04
C ALA A 32 -3.93 -13.76 12.18
N PRO A 33 -4.48 -13.20 13.29
CA PRO A 33 -5.09 -14.00 14.35
C PRO A 33 -6.38 -14.71 13.92
N LEU A 34 -7.16 -14.11 13.01
CA LEU A 34 -8.43 -14.67 12.52
C LEU A 34 -8.21 -15.93 11.67
N ILE A 35 -7.17 -15.92 10.84
CA ILE A 35 -6.86 -17.03 9.91
C ILE A 35 -5.78 -17.98 10.45
N GLN A 36 -5.25 -17.73 11.66
CA GLN A 36 -4.16 -18.52 12.24
C GLN A 36 -4.49 -20.01 12.34
N ARG A 37 -5.76 -20.37 12.58
CA ARG A 37 -6.22 -21.76 12.70
C ARG A 37 -6.53 -22.43 11.36
N TRP A 38 -6.49 -21.68 10.27
CA TRP A 38 -6.82 -22.22 8.94
C TRP A 38 -5.64 -23.01 8.37
N PRO A 39 -5.88 -24.03 7.54
CA PRO A 39 -4.86 -24.67 6.73
C PRO A 39 -4.13 -23.64 5.87
N ALA A 40 -2.82 -23.84 5.65
CA ALA A 40 -1.99 -22.93 4.85
C ALA A 40 -2.57 -22.67 3.45
N LEU A 41 -3.18 -23.69 2.82
CA LEU A 41 -3.85 -23.57 1.52
C LEU A 41 -4.97 -22.54 1.47
N LEU A 42 -5.69 -22.32 2.58
CA LEU A 42 -6.73 -21.29 2.68
C LEU A 42 -6.18 -19.92 3.08
N GLN A 43 -5.06 -19.89 3.82
CA GLN A 43 -4.37 -18.63 4.13
C GLN A 43 -3.76 -17.99 2.87
N THR A 44 -3.19 -18.80 1.98
CA THR A 44 -2.54 -18.33 0.74
C THR A 44 -3.42 -17.41 -0.11
N PRO A 45 -4.64 -17.79 -0.53
CA PRO A 45 -5.49 -16.90 -1.34
C PRO A 45 -5.89 -15.64 -0.59
N VAL A 46 -6.08 -15.70 0.73
CA VAL A 46 -6.38 -14.50 1.55
C VAL A 46 -5.23 -13.51 1.49
N TYR A 47 -4.00 -13.97 1.72
CA TYR A 47 -2.82 -13.11 1.65
C TYR A 47 -2.53 -12.62 0.23
N ILE A 48 -2.81 -13.42 -0.81
CA ILE A 48 -2.72 -12.95 -2.20
C ILE A 48 -3.70 -11.81 -2.45
N VAL A 49 -4.97 -11.97 -2.07
CA VAL A 49 -5.98 -10.92 -2.26
C VAL A 49 -5.60 -9.66 -1.48
N LEU A 50 -5.18 -9.79 -0.22
CA LEU A 50 -4.69 -8.65 0.57
C LEU A 50 -3.42 -8.01 -0.06
N GLY A 51 -2.53 -8.81 -0.63
CA GLY A 51 -1.36 -8.34 -1.35
C GLY A 51 -1.68 -7.64 -2.69
N VAL A 52 -2.87 -7.85 -3.25
CA VAL A 52 -3.31 -7.19 -4.49
C VAL A 52 -4.20 -5.98 -4.22
N VAL A 53 -5.09 -6.07 -3.22
CA VAL A 53 -6.07 -5.01 -2.90
C VAL A 53 -5.41 -3.66 -2.61
N TRP A 54 -4.23 -3.64 -1.96
CA TRP A 54 -3.52 -2.40 -1.68
C TRP A 54 -3.01 -1.66 -2.94
N LEU A 55 -2.95 -2.34 -4.10
CA LEU A 55 -2.56 -1.73 -5.38
C LEU A 55 -3.67 -0.84 -5.98
N LEU A 56 -4.93 -1.06 -5.61
CA LEU A 56 -6.07 -0.27 -6.10
C LEU A 56 -5.89 1.25 -5.92
N PRO A 57 -5.52 1.75 -4.71
CA PRO A 57 -5.25 3.17 -4.52
C PRO A 57 -3.90 3.64 -5.12
N LEU A 58 -2.96 2.73 -5.37
CA LEU A 58 -1.57 3.07 -5.75
C LEU A 58 -1.51 3.89 -7.04
N LYS A 59 -2.33 3.55 -8.04
CA LYS A 59 -2.39 4.28 -9.31
C LYS A 59 -2.70 5.77 -9.10
N ARG A 60 -3.72 6.09 -8.30
CA ARG A 60 -4.15 7.48 -8.05
C ARG A 60 -3.09 8.24 -7.25
N PHE A 61 -2.46 7.57 -6.31
CA PHE A 61 -1.38 8.13 -5.50
C PHE A 61 -0.14 8.48 -6.34
N LEU A 62 0.28 7.58 -7.24
CA LEU A 62 1.40 7.82 -8.14
C LEU A 62 1.12 9.00 -9.09
N ILE A 63 -0.09 9.08 -9.66
CA ILE A 63 -0.50 10.21 -10.50
C ILE A 63 -0.43 11.52 -9.71
N TRP A 64 -0.89 11.52 -8.46
CA TRP A 64 -0.79 12.68 -7.59
C TRP A 64 0.68 13.03 -7.27
N MET A 65 1.54 12.04 -7.06
CA MET A 65 2.96 12.26 -6.75
C MET A 65 3.72 12.86 -7.93
N GLU A 66 3.37 12.52 -9.17
CA GLU A 66 4.00 13.10 -10.36
C GLU A 66 3.35 14.43 -10.78
N THR A 67 2.02 14.48 -10.88
CA THR A 67 1.30 15.62 -11.51
C THR A 67 0.68 16.62 -10.54
N GLY A 68 0.46 16.24 -9.28
CA GLY A 68 -0.16 17.07 -8.24
C GLY A 68 -1.68 17.10 -8.33
N ARG A 69 -2.24 16.37 -9.30
CA ARG A 69 -3.66 16.20 -9.53
C ARG A 69 -4.06 14.78 -9.13
N TRP A 70 -5.26 14.61 -8.60
CA TRP A 70 -5.79 13.31 -8.21
C TRP A 70 -6.48 12.61 -9.39
N GLY A 71 -5.76 12.47 -10.52
CA GLY A 71 -6.37 12.07 -11.80
C GLY A 71 -7.12 13.22 -12.47
#